data_AF-X0Z4X7-F1
#
_entry.id   AF-X0Z4X7-F1
#
_cell.length_a   1.000
_cell.length_b   1.000
_cell.length_c   1.000
_cell.angle_alpha   90.00
_cell.angle_beta   90.00
_cell.angle_gamma   90.00
#
_symmetry.space_group_name_H-M   'P 1'
#
loop_
_entity.id
_entity.type
_entity.pdbx_description
1 polymer ?
#
loop_
_entity_poly.entity_id
_entity_poly.type
_entity_poly.pdbx_seq_one_letter_code
_entity_poly.pdbx_strand_id
1 'polypeptide(L)'
;MDAVGVPDYMPFWLDPRIDVANTDMAVLSPGFNPQGKYILILLMAVTLFLNILTEELYFRAWILPKLSKYGNWGWVMNGTLFAFYHTFQIWLLPSLLIVSLAFAFIFYKSQSIWPVFAAHLVMNLLVGLLGVLSLMMG
;
A
#
# COMPACT_ATOMS: atom_id res chain seq x y z
N MET A 1 -22.29 4.04 13.15
CA MET A 1 -21.78 4.52 11.87
C MET A 1 -21.12 3.33 11.25
N ASP A 2 -21.82 2.62 10.37
CA ASP A 2 -21.24 1.48 9.67
C ASP A 2 -20.07 2.02 8.86
N ALA A 3 -18.86 1.62 9.22
CA ALA A 3 -17.67 1.93 8.44
C ALA A 3 -17.98 1.56 6.99
N VAL A 4 -17.61 2.44 6.06
CA VAL A 4 -17.86 2.24 4.63
C VAL A 4 -17.42 0.83 4.25
N GLY A 5 -18.39 -0.05 4.00
CA GLY A 5 -18.15 -1.49 3.85
C GLY A 5 -17.30 -1.78 2.61
N VAL A 6 -16.62 -2.92 2.61
CA VAL A 6 -15.90 -3.42 1.43
C VAL A 6 -16.94 -3.73 0.35
N PRO A 7 -16.85 -3.13 -0.86
CA PRO A 7 -17.78 -3.44 -1.94
C PRO A 7 -17.72 -4.91 -2.35
N ASP A 8 -18.84 -5.50 -2.75
CA ASP A 8 -18.91 -6.92 -3.12
C ASP A 8 -18.15 -7.27 -4.41
N TYR A 9 -17.84 -6.27 -5.24
CA TYR A 9 -17.03 -6.42 -6.44
C TYR A 9 -15.51 -6.32 -6.16
N MET A 10 -15.10 -6.18 -4.90
CA MET A 10 -13.68 -5.98 -4.61
C MET A 10 -12.86 -7.21 -5.03
N PRO A 11 -11.77 -7.03 -5.78
CA PRO A 11 -10.90 -8.13 -6.16
C PRO A 11 -10.39 -8.88 -4.93
N PHE A 12 -10.19 -10.20 -5.07
CA PHE A 12 -9.88 -11.05 -3.92
C PHE A 12 -8.60 -10.63 -3.17
N TRP A 13 -7.64 -10.04 -3.87
CA TRP A 13 -6.35 -9.58 -3.31
C TRP A 13 -6.43 -8.25 -2.57
N LEU A 14 -7.59 -7.57 -2.61
CA LEU A 14 -7.83 -6.30 -1.91
C LEU A 14 -9.02 -6.39 -0.95
N ASP A 15 -9.73 -7.52 -0.94
CA ASP A 15 -10.84 -7.77 -0.03
C ASP A 15 -10.35 -8.34 1.30
N PRO A 16 -10.37 -7.56 2.41
CA PRO A 16 -9.92 -8.04 3.72
C PRO A 16 -10.83 -9.10 4.33
N ARG A 17 -12.00 -9.38 3.73
CA ARG A 17 -12.93 -10.43 4.18
C ARG A 17 -12.46 -11.83 3.75
N ILE A 18 -11.56 -11.92 2.79
CA ILE A 18 -11.08 -13.19 2.25
C ILE A 18 -9.93 -13.71 3.11
N ASP A 19 -10.15 -14.89 3.70
CA ASP A 19 -9.10 -15.64 4.37
C ASP A 19 -8.30 -16.42 3.32
N VAL A 20 -7.15 -15.88 2.95
CA VAL A 20 -6.25 -16.45 1.93
C VAL A 20 -5.78 -17.87 2.30
N ALA A 21 -5.73 -18.21 3.60
CA ALA A 21 -5.28 -19.53 4.05
C ALA A 21 -6.38 -20.61 3.98
N ASN A 22 -7.65 -20.20 3.98
CA ASN A 22 -8.79 -21.13 4.03
C ASN A 22 -9.71 -21.04 2.80
N THR A 23 -9.40 -20.16 1.85
CA THR A 23 -10.19 -19.97 0.63
C THR A 23 -9.66 -20.84 -0.50
N ASP A 24 -10.58 -21.45 -1.27
CA ASP A 24 -10.22 -22.28 -2.42
C ASP A 24 -9.38 -21.49 -3.44
N MET A 25 -8.33 -22.13 -3.96
CA MET A 25 -7.45 -21.57 -4.99
C MET A 25 -8.22 -21.19 -6.27
N ALA A 26 -9.36 -21.82 -6.55
CA ALA A 26 -10.25 -21.44 -7.66
C ALA A 26 -10.84 -20.03 -7.50
N VAL A 27 -10.97 -19.53 -6.26
CA VAL A 27 -11.41 -18.16 -5.96
C VAL A 27 -10.22 -17.21 -5.91
N LEU A 28 -9.10 -17.65 -5.32
CA LEU A 28 -7.87 -16.85 -5.19
C LEU A 28 -7.05 -16.74 -6.48
N SER A 29 -7.27 -17.59 -7.46
CA SER A 29 -6.54 -17.56 -8.72
C SER A 29 -7.32 -18.25 -9.84
N PRO A 30 -8.44 -17.66 -10.30
CA PRO A 30 -9.30 -18.29 -11.30
C PRO A 30 -8.53 -18.56 -12.60
N GLY A 31 -8.43 -19.83 -12.99
CA GLY A 31 -7.78 -20.24 -14.25
C GLY A 31 -6.24 -20.21 -14.23
N PHE A 32 -5.60 -19.98 -13.08
CA PHE A 32 -4.15 -20.00 -12.94
C PHE A 32 -3.75 -20.75 -11.66
N ASN A 33 -2.81 -21.69 -11.75
CA ASN A 33 -2.27 -22.36 -10.54
C ASN A 33 -0.95 -21.69 -10.11
N PRO A 34 -0.93 -20.95 -8.99
CA PRO A 34 0.27 -20.28 -8.48
C PRO A 34 1.25 -21.23 -7.77
N GLN A 35 0.85 -22.47 -7.45
CA GLN A 35 1.66 -23.40 -6.67
C GLN A 35 3.00 -23.71 -7.36
N GLY A 36 4.09 -23.59 -6.59
CA GLY A 36 5.46 -23.81 -7.07
C GLY A 36 5.96 -22.80 -8.12
N LYS A 37 5.21 -21.73 -8.42
CA LYS A 37 5.61 -20.70 -9.41
C LYS A 37 6.47 -19.61 -8.77
N TYR A 38 7.74 -19.92 -8.50
CA TYR A 38 8.70 -18.99 -7.87
C TYR A 38 8.88 -17.65 -8.59
N ILE A 39 8.57 -17.57 -9.89
CA ILE A 39 8.58 -16.31 -10.64
C ILE A 39 7.64 -15.25 -10.05
N LEU A 40 6.58 -15.66 -9.36
CA LEU A 40 5.63 -14.75 -8.72
C LEU A 40 6.29 -13.92 -7.61
N ILE A 41 7.32 -14.45 -6.93
CA ILE A 41 8.08 -13.70 -5.91
C ILE A 41 8.79 -12.52 -6.56
N LEU A 42 9.48 -12.76 -7.68
CA LEU A 42 10.19 -11.70 -8.41
C LEU A 42 9.22 -10.66 -8.95
N LEU A 43 8.13 -11.11 -9.59
CA LEU A 43 7.10 -10.22 -10.12
C LEU A 43 6.49 -9.34 -9.02
N MET A 44 6.18 -9.92 -7.86
CA MET A 44 5.64 -9.18 -6.72
C MET A 44 6.66 -8.18 -6.17
N ALA A 45 7.92 -8.59 -5.99
CA ALA A 45 8.96 -7.70 -5.50
C ALA A 45 9.18 -6.49 -6.44
N VAL A 46 9.23 -6.71 -7.75
CA VAL A 46 9.37 -5.63 -8.75
C VAL A 46 8.13 -4.72 -8.75
N THR A 47 6.93 -5.30 -8.72
CA THR A 47 5.67 -4.53 -8.73
C THR A 47 5.57 -3.64 -7.49
N LEU A 48 5.82 -4.19 -6.30
CA LEU A 48 5.80 -3.43 -5.05
C LEU A 48 6.87 -2.35 -5.02
N PHE A 49 8.09 -2.67 -5.48
CA PHE A 49 9.15 -1.68 -5.55
C PHE A 49 8.77 -0.50 -6.45
N LEU A 50 8.26 -0.76 -7.65
CA LEU A 50 7.83 0.29 -8.58
C LEU A 50 6.65 1.10 -8.04
N ASN A 51 5.69 0.44 -7.37
CA ASN A 51 4.56 1.12 -6.74
C ASN A 51 5.05 2.12 -5.68
N ILE A 52 5.86 1.64 -4.73
CA ILE A 52 6.37 2.42 -3.60
C ILE A 52 7.30 3.54 -4.08
N LEU A 53 8.17 3.24 -5.04
CA LEU A 53 9.05 4.24 -5.65
C LEU A 53 8.23 5.37 -6.28
N THR A 54 7.20 5.03 -7.05
CA THR A 54 6.32 6.00 -7.69
C THR A 54 5.60 6.85 -6.64
N GLU A 55 5.01 6.23 -5.63
CA GLU A 55 4.28 6.89 -4.57
C GLU A 55 5.17 7.86 -3.78
N GLU A 56 6.36 7.43 -3.34
CA GLU A 56 7.24 8.28 -2.55
C GLU A 56 7.86 9.42 -3.37
N LEU A 57 8.23 9.17 -4.63
CA LEU A 57 8.69 10.23 -5.52
C LEU A 57 7.59 11.25 -5.80
N TYR A 58 6.37 10.79 -6.06
CA TYR A 58 5.26 11.67 -6.41
C TYR A 58 4.78 12.48 -5.20
N PHE A 59 4.43 11.82 -4.10
CA PHE A 59 3.87 12.52 -2.94
C PHE A 59 4.95 13.25 -2.16
N ARG A 60 6.10 12.62 -1.85
CA ARG A 60 7.07 13.22 -0.94
C ARG A 60 8.12 14.05 -1.67
N ALA A 61 8.73 13.53 -2.72
CA ALA A 61 9.76 14.30 -3.43
C ALA A 61 9.18 15.40 -4.32
N TRP A 62 8.00 15.20 -4.91
CA TRP A 62 7.44 16.16 -5.88
C TRP A 62 6.34 17.07 -5.31
N ILE A 63 5.30 16.53 -4.65
CA ILE A 63 4.17 17.35 -4.14
C ILE A 63 4.54 18.10 -2.87
N LEU A 64 5.07 17.41 -1.85
CA LEU A 64 5.29 18.01 -0.52
C LEU A 64 6.14 19.29 -0.54
N PRO A 65 7.24 19.41 -1.32
CA PRO A 65 7.98 20.67 -1.43
C PRO A 65 7.14 21.83 -1.99
N LYS A 66 6.18 21.56 -2.88
CA LYS A 66 5.27 22.58 -3.42
C LYS A 66 4.23 23.04 -2.39
N LEU A 67 3.94 22.20 -1.40
CA LEU A 67 3.06 22.53 -0.27
C LEU A 67 3.79 23.30 0.83
N SER A 68 5.12 23.47 0.76
CA SER A 68 5.90 24.24 1.73
C SER A 68 5.45 25.70 1.87
N LYS A 69 4.83 26.28 0.83
CA LYS A 69 4.20 27.61 0.87
C LYS A 69 3.10 27.75 1.93
N TYR A 70 2.55 26.64 2.40
CA TYR A 70 1.56 26.60 3.49
C TYR A 70 2.21 26.37 4.87
N GLY A 71 3.54 26.48 4.97
CA GLY A 71 4.29 26.32 6.21
C GLY A 71 4.11 24.93 6.82
N ASN A 72 3.82 24.90 8.13
CA ASN A 72 3.67 23.66 8.89
C ASN A 72 2.45 22.82 8.48
N TRP A 73 1.52 23.37 7.72
CA TRP A 73 0.38 22.59 7.20
C TRP A 73 0.73 21.77 5.97
N GLY A 74 1.85 22.04 5.29
CA GLY A 74 2.20 21.37 4.03
C GLY A 74 2.31 19.85 4.14
N TRP A 75 2.90 19.34 5.24
CA TRP A 75 3.00 17.89 5.47
C TRP A 75 1.66 17.26 5.86
N VAL A 76 0.81 17.99 6.57
CA VAL A 76 -0.56 17.54 6.90
C VAL A 76 -1.36 17.38 5.61
N MET A 77 -1.35 18.40 4.76
CA MET A 77 -2.02 18.37 3.45
C MET A 77 -1.51 17.21 2.59
N ASN A 78 -0.20 16.96 2.57
CA ASN A 78 0.38 15.87 1.80
C ASN A 78 -0.06 14.48 2.29
N GLY A 79 -0.01 14.24 3.61
CA GLY A 79 -0.49 12.99 4.19
C GLY A 79 -1.98 12.77 3.93
N THR A 80 -2.80 13.82 4.09
CA THR A 80 -4.23 13.77 3.77
C THR A 80 -4.49 13.48 2.28
N LEU A 81 -3.76 14.11 1.37
CA LEU A 81 -3.86 13.84 -0.08
C LEU A 81 -3.51 12.38 -0.41
N PHE A 82 -2.46 11.83 0.21
CA PHE A 82 -2.08 10.43 0.03
C PHE A 82 -3.18 9.47 0.53
N ALA A 83 -3.80 9.78 1.66
CA ALA A 83 -4.90 8.97 2.19
C ALA A 83 -6.12 9.00 1.25
N PHE A 84 -6.49 10.17 0.73
CA PHE A 84 -7.60 10.29 -0.23
C PHE A 84 -7.28 9.73 -1.63
N TYR A 85 -6.01 9.64 -2.01
CA TYR A 85 -5.62 8.87 -3.20
C TYR A 85 -6.05 7.39 -3.11
N HIS A 86 -6.16 6.86 -1.88
CA HIS A 86 -6.61 5.49 -1.61
C HIS A 86 -8.12 5.36 -1.35
N THR A 87 -8.96 6.25 -1.88
CA THR A 87 -10.43 6.10 -1.76
C THR A 87 -10.95 4.81 -2.42
N PHE A 88 -10.20 4.20 -3.32
CA PHE A 88 -10.52 2.88 -3.87
C PHE A 88 -10.38 1.74 -2.82
N GLN A 89 -9.76 2.01 -1.68
CA GLN A 89 -9.67 1.16 -0.49
C GLN A 89 -10.21 1.91 0.74
N ILE A 90 -11.41 2.49 0.63
CA ILE A 90 -11.94 3.42 1.63
C ILE A 90 -12.03 2.85 3.06
N TRP A 91 -12.16 1.53 3.22
CA TRP A 91 -12.12 0.86 4.53
C TRP A 91 -10.75 0.99 5.23
N LEU A 92 -9.67 1.21 4.47
CA LEU A 92 -8.33 1.46 5.01
C LEU A 92 -8.08 2.94 5.32
N LEU A 93 -8.99 3.85 4.93
CA LEU A 93 -8.76 5.29 5.00
C LEU A 93 -8.32 5.78 6.39
N PRO A 94 -8.89 5.33 7.53
CA PRO A 94 -8.43 5.73 8.85
C PRO A 94 -6.97 5.34 9.11
N SER A 95 -6.61 4.11 8.79
CA SER A 95 -5.25 3.57 8.96
C SER A 95 -4.26 4.28 8.03
N LEU A 96 -4.66 4.48 6.76
CA LEU A 96 -3.84 5.16 5.76
C LEU A 96 -3.62 6.62 6.12
N LEU A 97 -4.61 7.32 6.68
CA LEU A 97 -4.44 8.69 7.15
C LEU A 97 -3.38 8.79 8.24
N ILE A 98 -3.40 7.86 9.22
CA ILE A 98 -2.40 7.86 10.30
C ILE A 98 -0.99 7.60 9.75
N VAL A 99 -0.84 6.56 8.93
CA VAL A 99 0.45 6.17 8.35
C VAL A 99 0.97 7.24 7.40
N SER A 100 0.12 7.79 6.53
CA SER A 100 0.52 8.78 5.54
C SER A 100 0.94 10.11 6.16
N LEU A 101 0.27 10.53 7.25
CA LEU A 101 0.65 11.69 8.04
C LEU A 101 1.98 11.46 8.74
N ALA A 102 2.20 10.28 9.33
CA ALA A 102 3.48 9.93 9.93
C ALA A 102 4.62 9.97 8.90
N PHE A 103 4.41 9.40 7.71
CA PHE A 103 5.39 9.41 6.62
C PHE A 103 5.67 10.82 6.11
N ALA A 104 4.63 11.62 5.87
CA ALA A 104 4.80 13.01 5.46
C ALA A 104 5.55 13.82 6.53
N PHE A 105 5.28 13.59 7.82
CA PHE A 105 5.99 14.23 8.91
C PHE A 105 7.46 13.81 8.99
N ILE A 106 7.76 12.51 8.84
CA ILE A 106 9.14 12.00 8.83
C ILE A 106 9.91 12.65 7.68
N PHE A 107 9.37 12.69 6.47
CA PHE A 107 10.01 13.38 5.34
C PHE A 107 10.21 14.87 5.62
N TYR A 108 9.18 15.53 6.15
CA TYR A 108 9.23 16.95 6.51
C TYR A 108 10.29 17.24 7.58
N LYS A 109 10.58 16.32 8.50
CA LYS A 109 11.64 16.50 9.51
C LYS A 109 13.02 16.05 9.05
N SER A 110 13.11 14.92 8.35
CA SER A 110 14.38 14.35 7.90
C SER A 110 14.94 15.07 6.67
N GLN A 111 14.09 15.75 5.90
CA GLN A 111 14.41 16.32 4.58
C GLN A 111 15.06 15.28 3.64
N SER A 112 14.72 14.00 3.85
CA SER A 112 15.29 12.86 3.15
C SER A 112 14.21 11.85 2.82
N ILE A 113 14.24 11.33 1.59
CA ILE A 113 13.29 10.31 1.14
C ILE A 113 13.58 8.93 1.74
N TRP A 114 14.85 8.65 2.06
CA TRP A 114 15.30 7.30 2.43
C TRP A 114 14.63 6.69 3.66
N PRO A 115 14.40 7.41 4.78
CA PRO A 115 13.74 6.83 5.94
C PRO A 115 12.31 6.37 5.64
N VAL A 116 11.55 7.21 4.91
CA VAL A 116 10.17 6.92 4.55
C VAL A 116 10.13 5.82 3.50
N PHE A 117 10.98 5.89 2.48
CA PHE A 117 11.09 4.87 1.45
C PHE A 117 11.40 3.48 2.03
N ALA A 118 12.37 3.39 2.95
CA ALA A 118 12.70 2.13 3.61
C ALA A 118 11.55 1.60 4.47
N ALA A 119 10.91 2.46 5.27
CA ALA A 119 9.76 2.06 6.09
C ALA A 119 8.58 1.58 5.23
N HIS A 120 8.30 2.29 4.13
CA HIS A 120 7.25 1.93 3.19
C HIS A 120 7.54 0.59 2.51
N LEU A 121 8.77 0.41 2.03
CA LEU A 121 9.25 -0.82 1.42
C LEU A 121 9.11 -2.02 2.36
N VAL A 122 9.54 -1.89 3.62
CA VAL A 122 9.44 -2.97 4.61
C VAL A 122 7.98 -3.33 4.87
N MET A 123 7.10 -2.36 5.11
CA MET A 123 5.69 -2.66 5.42
C MET A 123 4.99 -3.36 4.26
N ASN A 124 5.19 -2.92 3.02
CA ASN A 124 4.53 -3.50 1.86
C ASN A 124 5.16 -4.82 1.40
N LEU A 125 6.50 -4.94 1.43
CA LEU A 125 7.16 -6.20 1.08
C LEU A 125 6.77 -7.32 2.05
N LEU A 126 6.69 -7.04 3.35
CA LEU A 126 6.27 -8.05 4.31
C LEU A 126 4.88 -8.58 4.00
N VAL A 127 3.88 -7.69 3.85
CA VAL A 127 2.50 -8.11 3.58
C VAL A 127 2.37 -8.78 2.21
N GLY A 128 2.94 -8.19 1.16
CA GLY A 128 2.80 -8.69 -0.21
C GLY A 128 3.56 -9.99 -0.48
N LEU A 129 4.77 -10.16 0.06
CA LEU A 129 5.51 -11.41 -0.07
C LEU A 129 4.86 -12.55 0.72
N LEU A 130 4.37 -12.29 1.93
CA LEU A 130 3.62 -13.29 2.70
C LEU A 130 2.36 -13.75 1.96
N GLY A 131 1.63 -12.82 1.33
CA GLY A 131 0.48 -13.16 0.50
C GLY A 131 0.84 -14.07 -0.68
N VAL A 132 1.90 -13.75 -1.42
CA VAL A 132 2.35 -14.59 -2.55
C VAL A 132 2.86 -15.95 -2.11
N LEU A 133 3.61 -16.02 -1.00
CA LEU A 133 4.10 -17.27 -0.45
C LEU A 133 2.94 -18.18 -0.03
N SER A 134 1.90 -17.63 0.60
CA SER A 134 0.69 -18.38 0.95
C SER A 134 0.07 -19.03 -0.28
N LEU A 135 -0.13 -18.24 -1.36
CA LEU A 135 -0.71 -18.75 -2.61
C LEU A 135 0.16 -19.84 -3.27
N MET A 136 1.49 -19.73 -3.16
CA MET A 136 2.41 -20.69 -3.75
C MET A 136 2.50 -22.01 -2.97
N MET A 137 2.22 -22.00 -1.67
CA MET A 137 2.33 -23.16 -0.79
C MET A 137 1.05 -24.00 -0.74
N GLY A 138 -0.10 -23.41 -1.07
CA GLY A 138 -1.40 -24.07 -0.98
C GLY A 138 -2.01 -23.85 0.38
#